data_AF-A0A2E3R2Q5-F1
#
_entry.id   AF-A0A2E3R2Q5-F1
#
_cell.length_a   1.000
_cell.length_b   1.000
_cell.length_c   1.000
_cell.angle_alpha   90.00
_cell.angle_beta   90.00
_cell.angle_gamma   90.00
#
_symmetry.space_group_name_H-M   'P 1'
#
loop_
_entity.id
_entity.type
_entity.pdbx_description
1 polymer ?
#
loop_
_entity_poly.entity_id
_entity_poly.type
_entity_poly.pdbx_seq_one_letter_code
_entity_poly.pdbx_strand_id
1 'polypeptide(L)'
;MSEYRTLPVRHHFTEADLDAFADRAAHAVREVADLEDEKRETAKEFKTRIDALHSEIRDLSRRRREGFEMVPTSCRLRRDHGTQMRQWVDEATGEVVLEEPFNNDDRQRGIFEED
;
A
#
# COMPACT_ATOMS: atom_id res chain seq x y z
N MET A 1 -54.07 -57.79 25.53
CA MET A 1 -53.55 -56.64 24.78
C MET A 1 -52.22 -56.28 25.40
N SER A 2 -51.13 -56.30 24.63
CA SER A 2 -49.81 -55.88 25.15
C SER A 2 -49.70 -54.36 25.05
N GLU A 3 -49.41 -53.71 26.17
CA GLU A 3 -49.22 -52.26 26.26
C GLU A 3 -47.73 -51.95 26.08
N TYR A 4 -47.39 -51.03 25.16
CA TYR A 4 -46.01 -50.63 24.88
C TYR A 4 -45.75 -49.23 25.41
N ARG A 5 -44.59 -49.01 26.03
CA ARG A 5 -44.14 -47.70 26.51
C ARG A 5 -42.67 -47.49 26.18
N THR A 6 -42.32 -46.31 25.65
CA THR A 6 -40.93 -45.93 25.38
C THR A 6 -40.25 -45.50 26.68
N LEU A 7 -39.11 -46.10 26.99
CA LEU A 7 -38.27 -45.73 28.13
C LEU A 7 -36.85 -45.43 27.62
N PRO A 8 -36.18 -44.38 28.12
CA PRO A 8 -34.78 -44.15 27.79
C PRO A 8 -33.94 -45.25 28.43
N VAL A 9 -33.20 -45.98 27.60
CA VAL A 9 -32.28 -47.03 28.05
C VAL A 9 -30.86 -46.69 27.62
N ARG A 10 -29.88 -47.14 28.41
CA ARG A 10 -28.46 -46.97 28.08
C ARG A 10 -28.14 -47.83 26.86
N HIS A 11 -27.74 -47.17 25.79
CA HIS A 11 -27.19 -47.82 24.61
C HIS A 11 -25.67 -47.92 24.74
N HIS A 12 -25.12 -49.08 24.42
CA HIS A 12 -23.68 -49.29 24.35
C HIS A 12 -23.28 -49.29 22.88
N PHE A 13 -22.32 -48.42 22.55
CA PHE A 13 -21.77 -48.36 21.20
C PHE A 13 -21.05 -49.65 20.85
N THR A 14 -21.24 -50.09 19.62
CA THR A 14 -20.45 -51.15 19.02
C THR A 14 -19.08 -50.60 18.61
N GLU A 15 -18.12 -51.49 18.35
CA GLU A 15 -16.82 -51.10 17.82
C GLU A 15 -16.95 -50.31 16.50
N ALA A 16 -17.86 -50.73 15.62
CA ALA A 16 -18.14 -50.02 14.37
C ALA A 16 -18.69 -48.60 14.59
N ASP A 17 -19.49 -48.37 15.63
CA ASP A 17 -19.96 -47.03 15.98
C ASP A 17 -18.77 -46.15 16.44
N LEU A 18 -17.87 -46.71 17.24
CA LEU A 18 -16.69 -46.01 17.74
C LEU A 18 -15.72 -45.65 16.60
N ASP A 19 -15.51 -46.56 15.66
CA ASP A 19 -14.69 -46.32 14.46
C ASP A 19 -15.30 -45.20 13.61
N ALA A 20 -16.62 -45.24 13.37
CA ALA A 20 -17.32 -44.18 12.65
C ALA A 20 -17.20 -42.82 13.37
N PHE A 21 -17.18 -42.79 14.70
CA PHE A 21 -16.93 -41.56 15.45
C PHE A 21 -15.49 -41.07 15.30
N ALA A 22 -14.51 -41.98 15.32
CA ALA A 22 -13.11 -41.64 15.13
C ALA A 22 -12.87 -41.02 13.74
N ASP A 23 -13.45 -41.61 12.69
CA ASP A 23 -13.37 -41.10 11.33
C ASP A 23 -14.00 -39.71 11.20
N ARG A 24 -15.17 -39.51 11.80
CA ARG A 24 -15.85 -38.21 11.82
C ARG A 24 -15.04 -37.18 12.60
N ALA A 25 -14.44 -37.55 13.72
CA ALA A 25 -13.58 -36.66 14.49
C ALA A 25 -12.33 -36.27 13.69
N ALA A 26 -11.68 -37.24 13.03
CA ALA A 26 -10.52 -36.99 12.17
C ALA A 26 -10.85 -36.11 10.96
N HIS A 27 -12.05 -36.24 10.39
CA HIS A 27 -12.54 -35.32 9.37
C HIS A 27 -12.73 -33.91 9.93
N ALA A 28 -13.46 -33.76 11.05
CA ALA A 28 -13.73 -32.46 11.65
C ALA A 28 -12.45 -31.73 12.05
N VAL A 29 -11.43 -32.44 12.56
CA VAL A 29 -10.13 -31.84 12.90
C VAL A 29 -9.43 -31.28 11.66
N ARG A 30 -9.46 -32.01 10.54
CA ARG A 30 -8.89 -31.53 9.27
C ARG A 30 -9.62 -30.30 8.76
N GLU A 31 -10.95 -30.36 8.74
CA GLU A 31 -11.79 -29.25 8.31
C GLU A 31 -11.58 -27.99 9.15
N VAL A 32 -11.42 -28.13 10.47
CA VAL A 32 -11.06 -27.00 11.34
C VAL A 32 -9.70 -26.42 10.98
N ALA A 33 -8.69 -27.27 10.74
CA ALA A 33 -7.36 -26.80 10.34
C ALA A 33 -7.40 -26.03 9.01
N ASP A 34 -8.10 -26.56 8.01
CA ASP A 34 -8.27 -25.93 6.70
C ASP A 34 -8.95 -24.56 6.84
N LEU A 35 -10.03 -24.48 7.62
CA LEU A 35 -10.74 -23.22 7.90
C LEU A 35 -9.88 -22.19 8.65
N GLU A 36 -9.03 -22.63 9.57
CA GLU A 36 -8.10 -21.74 10.27
C GLU A 36 -7.01 -21.19 9.35
N ASP A 37 -6.54 -21.99 8.40
CA ASP A 37 -5.58 -21.59 7.39
C ASP A 37 -6.19 -20.59 6.40
N GLU A 38 -7.39 -20.86 5.88
CA GLU A 38 -8.15 -19.94 5.01
C GLU A 38 -8.40 -18.59 5.70
N LYS A 39 -8.80 -18.62 6.97
CA LYS A 39 -8.99 -17.43 7.78
C LYS A 39 -7.70 -16.63 7.90
N ARG A 40 -6.56 -17.31 8.10
CA ARG A 40 -5.25 -16.65 8.24
C ARG A 40 -4.83 -15.98 6.94
N GLU A 41 -5.01 -16.63 5.80
CA GLU A 41 -4.68 -16.04 4.50
C GLU A 41 -5.58 -14.84 4.18
N THR A 42 -6.89 -14.97 4.42
CA THR A 42 -7.83 -13.87 4.25
C THR A 42 -7.48 -12.67 5.14
N ALA A 43 -7.08 -12.91 6.39
CA ALA A 43 -6.65 -11.85 7.30
C ALA A 43 -5.37 -11.15 6.82
N LYS A 44 -4.43 -11.88 6.21
CA LYS A 44 -3.22 -11.29 5.60
C LYS A 44 -3.60 -10.38 4.44
N GLU A 45 -4.49 -10.81 3.54
CA GLU A 45 -4.95 -10.00 2.41
C GLU A 45 -5.57 -8.69 2.88
N PHE A 46 -6.52 -8.76 3.83
CA PHE A 46 -7.16 -7.56 4.36
C PHE A 46 -6.17 -6.64 5.06
N LYS A 47 -5.20 -7.19 5.79
CA LYS A 47 -4.13 -6.40 6.41
C LYS A 47 -3.33 -5.64 5.35
N THR A 48 -2.88 -6.31 4.28
CA THR A 48 -2.14 -5.66 3.19
C THR A 48 -2.94 -4.50 2.58
N ARG A 49 -4.25 -4.69 2.37
CA ARG A 49 -5.13 -3.64 1.82
C ARG A 49 -5.29 -2.46 2.79
N ILE A 50 -5.44 -2.72 4.08
CA ILE A 50 -5.52 -1.68 5.12
C ILE A 50 -4.21 -0.90 5.19
N ASP A 51 -3.07 -1.58 5.20
CA ASP A 51 -1.75 -0.95 5.27
C ASP A 51 -1.49 -0.06 4.05
N ALA A 52 -1.92 -0.48 2.85
CA ALA A 52 -1.86 0.35 1.64
C ALA A 52 -2.69 1.64 1.78
N LEU A 53 -3.95 1.53 2.23
CA LEU A 53 -4.82 2.69 2.46
C LEU A 53 -4.26 3.64 3.54
N HIS A 54 -3.68 3.10 4.61
CA HIS A 54 -3.01 3.93 5.62
C HIS A 54 -1.80 4.68 5.05
N SER A 55 -1.03 4.06 4.16
CA SER A 55 0.06 4.74 3.46
C SER A 55 -0.46 5.89 2.60
N GLU A 56 -1.50 5.64 1.81
CA GLU A 56 -2.15 6.64 0.97
C GLU A 56 -2.69 7.82 1.80
N ILE A 57 -3.41 7.54 2.89
CA ILE A 57 -3.91 8.56 3.81
C ILE A 57 -2.77 9.41 4.36
N ARG A 58 -1.64 8.78 4.71
CA ARG A 58 -0.47 9.49 5.23
C ARG A 58 0.15 10.41 4.19
N ASP A 59 0.31 9.93 2.96
CA ASP A 59 0.86 10.73 1.86
C ASP A 59 -0.06 11.90 1.49
N LEU A 60 -1.37 11.66 1.37
CA LEU A 60 -2.36 12.71 1.12
C LEU A 60 -2.39 13.73 2.25
N SER A 61 -2.32 13.28 3.50
CA SER A 61 -2.26 14.16 4.67
C SER A 61 -0.98 15.00 4.70
N ARG A 62 0.16 14.41 4.29
CA ARG A 62 1.44 15.13 4.15
C ARG A 62 1.31 16.22 3.08
N ARG A 63 0.88 15.86 1.86
CA ARG A 63 0.66 16.80 0.75
C ARG A 63 -0.28 17.94 1.13
N ARG A 64 -1.40 17.62 1.81
CA ARG A 64 -2.34 18.62 2.30
C ARG A 64 -1.72 19.57 3.32
N ARG A 65 -0.87 19.06 4.22
CA ARG A 65 -0.19 19.88 5.23
C ARG A 65 0.88 20.77 4.63
N GLU A 66 1.64 20.25 3.68
CA GLU A 66 2.71 20.98 2.99
C GLU A 66 2.14 22.06 2.07
N GLY A 67 1.01 21.78 1.41
CA GLY A 67 0.34 22.73 0.51
C GLY A 67 1.02 22.88 -0.86
N PHE A 68 2.07 22.10 -1.13
CA PHE A 68 2.77 22.02 -2.40
C PHE A 68 3.23 20.58 -2.69
N GLU A 69 3.52 20.28 -3.95
CA GLU A 69 4.16 19.04 -4.38
C GLU A 69 5.36 19.40 -5.26
N MET A 70 6.50 18.74 -5.04
CA MET A 70 7.68 18.91 -5.88
C MET A 70 7.44 18.18 -7.19
N VAL A 71 7.27 18.92 -8.27
CA VAL A 71 7.12 18.37 -9.62
C VAL A 71 8.44 18.57 -10.38
N PRO A 72 9.00 17.52 -11.01
CA PRO A 72 10.15 17.70 -11.89
C PRO A 72 9.72 18.49 -13.13
N THR A 73 10.22 19.71 -13.25
CA THR A 73 9.95 20.61 -14.38
C THR A 73 11.20 20.79 -15.22
N SER A 74 11.07 20.67 -16.53
CA SER A 74 12.14 20.98 -17.48
C SER A 74 12.34 22.49 -17.55
N CYS A 75 13.51 22.95 -17.10
CA CYS A 75 13.86 24.36 -17.07
C CYS A 75 15.11 24.63 -17.92
N ARG A 76 15.07 25.72 -18.68
CA ARG A 76 16.22 26.30 -19.36
C ARG A 76 16.93 27.29 -18.45
N LEU A 77 18.25 27.18 -18.34
CA LEU A 77 19.08 28.18 -17.67
C LEU A 77 19.22 29.43 -18.56
N ARG A 78 18.81 30.58 -18.06
CA ARG A 78 19.07 31.91 -18.64
C ARG A 78 20.02 32.67 -17.73
N ARG A 79 21.11 33.19 -18.29
CA ARG A 79 22.08 34.03 -17.55
C ARG A 79 21.81 35.49 -17.87
N ASP A 80 21.44 36.27 -16.86
CA ASP A 80 21.34 37.72 -16.98
C ASP A 80 22.62 38.36 -16.45
N HIS A 81 23.52 38.68 -17.38
CA HIS A 81 24.80 39.31 -17.06
C HIS A 81 24.65 40.77 -16.58
N GLY A 82 23.50 41.42 -16.82
CA GLY A 82 23.24 42.78 -16.36
C GLY A 82 22.90 42.84 -14.88
N THR A 83 22.14 41.85 -14.40
CA THR A 83 21.76 41.73 -12.97
C THR A 83 22.66 40.76 -12.19
N GLN A 84 23.55 40.03 -12.88
CA GLN A 84 24.38 38.95 -12.31
C GLN A 84 23.56 37.82 -11.68
N MET A 85 22.38 37.55 -12.26
CA MET A 85 21.44 36.53 -11.79
C MET A 85 21.27 35.45 -12.84
N ARG A 86 21.27 34.19 -12.39
CA ARG A 86 20.88 33.05 -13.21
C ARG A 86 19.42 32.72 -12.91
N GLN A 87 18.66 32.49 -13.96
CA GLN A 87 17.23 32.26 -13.90
C GLN A 87 16.93 30.90 -14.54
N TRP A 88 16.18 30.08 -13.81
CA TRP A 88 15.63 28.82 -14.31
C TRP A 88 14.25 29.12 -14.88
N VAL A 89 14.13 29.05 -16.20
CA VAL A 89 12.90 29.37 -16.93
C VAL A 89 12.22 28.07 -17.34
N ASP A 90 10.96 27.89 -16.99
CA ASP A 90 10.15 26.76 -17.45
C ASP A 90 10.08 26.78 -18.98
N GLU A 91 10.43 25.67 -19.64
CA GLU A 91 10.45 25.61 -21.10
C GLU A 91 9.05 25.67 -21.73
N ALA A 92 8.01 25.23 -21.01
CA ALA A 92 6.64 25.18 -21.52
C ALA A 92 5.91 26.51 -21.35
N THR A 93 6.07 27.17 -20.20
CA THR A 93 5.34 28.42 -19.88
C THR A 93 6.17 29.67 -20.13
N GLY A 94 7.50 29.56 -20.15
CA GLY A 94 8.41 30.70 -20.22
C GLY A 94 8.52 31.49 -18.92
N GLU A 95 7.93 31.00 -17.81
CA GLU A 95 7.98 31.66 -16.51
C GLU A 95 9.29 31.36 -15.76
N VAL A 96 9.78 32.32 -14.98
CA VAL A 96 10.95 32.11 -14.11
C VAL A 96 10.50 31.35 -12.87
N VAL A 97 11.02 30.14 -12.71
CA VAL A 97 10.70 29.24 -11.60
C VAL A 97 11.61 29.49 -10.40
N LEU A 98 12.87 29.85 -10.66
CA LEU A 98 13.88 30.11 -9.65
C LEU A 98 14.89 31.12 -10.16
N GLU A 99 15.31 32.03 -9.29
CA GLU A 99 16.35 33.02 -9.59
C GLU A 99 17.39 33.02 -8.47
N GLU A 100 18.67 32.96 -8.85
CA GLU A 100 19.79 32.86 -7.93
C GLU A 100 20.95 33.76 -8.41
N PRO A 101 21.81 34.26 -7.52
CA PRO A 101 23.04 34.92 -7.93
C PRO A 101 23.94 33.99 -8.74
N PHE A 102 24.70 34.55 -9.68
CA PHE A 102 25.74 33.82 -10.40
C PHE A 102 26.69 33.09 -9.45
N ASN A 103 26.99 31.84 -9.77
CA ASN A 103 28.14 31.17 -9.20
C ASN A 103 29.42 31.61 -9.95
N ASN A 104 30.59 31.11 -9.52
CA ASN A 104 31.86 31.47 -10.16
C ASN A 104 31.94 31.04 -11.64
N ASP A 105 31.24 29.98 -12.02
CA ASP A 105 31.24 29.45 -13.39
C ASP A 105 30.37 30.29 -14.33
N ASP A 106 29.28 30.86 -13.83
CA ASP A 106 28.36 31.73 -14.58
C ASP A 106 28.98 33.10 -14.96
N ARG A 107 30.09 33.47 -14.30
CA ARG A 107 30.81 34.74 -14.56
C ARG A 107 31.65 34.70 -15.83
N GLN A 108 31.90 33.52 -16.40
CA GLN A 108 32.56 33.40 -17.70
C GLN A 108 31.52 33.50 -18.82
N ARG A 109 31.59 34.60 -19.60
CA ARG A 109 30.87 34.70 -20.87
C ARG A 109 31.46 33.69 -21.85
N GLY A 110 30.61 32.83 -22.40
CA GLY A 110 30.97 32.02 -23.55
C GLY A 110 31.22 32.92 -24.75
N ILE A 111 32.23 32.60 -25.57
CA ILE A 111 32.64 33.39 -26.74
C ILE A 111 31.50 33.52 -27.80
N PHE A 112 30.44 32.71 -27.66
CA PHE A 112 29.29 32.62 -28.56
C PHE A 112 27.93 32.94 -27.90
N GLU A 113 27.90 33.51 -26.69
CA GLU A 113 26.66 34.07 -26.14
C GLU A 113 26.37 35.40 -26.84
N GLU A 114 25.62 35.38 -27.95
CA GLU A 114 25.08 36.57 -28.62
C GLU A 114 23.86 37.11 -27.85
N ASP A 115 23.77 38.45 -27.75
CA ASP A 115 22.78 39.23 -26.98
C ASP A 115 21.31 38.94 -27.34
#